data_AF-A0A8C6T7W4-F1
#
_entry.id   AF-A0A8C6T7W4-F1
#
_cell.length_a   1.000
_cell.length_b   1.000
_cell.length_c   1.000
_cell.angle_alpha   90.00
_cell.angle_beta   90.00
_cell.angle_gamma   90.00
#
_symmetry.space_group_name_H-M   'P 1'
#
loop_
_entity.id
_entity.type
_entity.pdbx_description
1 polymer ?
#
loop_
_entity_poly.entity_id
_entity_poly.type
_entity_poly.pdbx_seq_one_letter_code
_entity_poly.pdbx_strand_id
1 'polypeptide(L)'
;MGNTELTKWNIGKKEEADYKRMHSFPLIRHTDMPEEMRVETMELCVTACEKFATNNESAAKMIKESMDKKFGSSWHVVIGEGFGFEVTHEVKNLLYMFFGGSLAVCVWKCS
;
A
#
# COMPACT_ATOMS: atom_id res chain seq x y z
N MET A 1 -40.65 6.17 21.10
CA MET A 1 -39.93 6.52 19.84
C MET A 1 -38.43 6.22 19.98
N GLY A 2 -38.01 5.03 20.44
CA GLY A 2 -36.64 4.86 20.98
C GLY A 2 -35.77 3.73 20.43
N ASN A 3 -36.15 3.05 19.33
CA ASN A 3 -35.42 1.84 18.90
C ASN A 3 -34.89 1.86 17.47
N THR A 4 -35.25 2.87 16.66
CA THR A 4 -34.86 3.00 15.25
C THR A 4 -33.53 3.73 15.04
N GLU A 5 -33.14 4.62 15.95
CA GLU A 5 -31.86 5.35 15.84
C GLU A 5 -30.67 4.49 16.25
N LEU A 6 -30.82 3.65 17.29
CA LEU A 6 -29.78 2.69 17.72
C LEU A 6 -29.49 1.63 16.66
N THR A 7 -30.50 1.17 15.93
CA THR A 7 -30.33 0.22 14.82
C THR A 7 -29.64 0.89 13.63
N LYS A 8 -29.99 2.13 13.27
CA LYS A 8 -29.29 2.90 12.22
C LYS A 8 -27.82 3.18 12.57
N TRP A 9 -27.53 3.52 13.83
CA TRP A 9 -26.14 3.72 14.30
C TRP A 9 -25.29 2.45 14.21
N ASN A 10 -25.89 1.29 14.50
CA ASN A 10 -25.20 0.01 14.42
C ASN A 10 -24.99 -0.48 12.98
N ILE A 11 -25.93 -0.17 12.07
CA ILE A 11 -25.81 -0.50 10.64
C ILE A 11 -24.68 0.31 9.99
N GLY A 12 -24.62 1.63 10.22
CA GLY A 12 -23.57 2.48 9.65
C GLY A 12 -22.16 2.11 10.14
N LYS A 13 -22.02 1.70 11.41
CA LYS A 13 -20.74 1.20 11.93
C LYS A 13 -20.33 -0.16 11.33
N LYS A 14 -21.31 -1.01 11.00
CA LYS A 14 -21.06 -2.31 10.39
C LYS A 14 -20.65 -2.17 8.92
N GLU A 15 -21.30 -1.29 8.16
CA GLU A 15 -20.93 -1.00 6.76
C GLU A 15 -19.54 -0.34 6.65
N GLU A 16 -19.21 0.60 7.54
CA GLU A 16 -17.85 1.17 7.65
C GLU A 16 -16.78 0.10 7.94
N ALA A 17 -17.08 -0.83 8.85
CA ALA A 17 -16.17 -1.90 9.23
C ALA A 17 -16.02 -2.95 8.12
N ASP A 18 -17.10 -3.28 7.42
CA ASP A 18 -17.09 -4.22 6.29
C ASP A 18 -16.40 -3.59 5.06
N TYR A 19 -16.59 -2.30 4.80
CA TYR A 19 -15.83 -1.55 3.79
C TYR A 19 -14.33 -1.52 4.11
N LYS A 20 -13.96 -1.21 5.35
CA LYS A 20 -12.56 -1.28 5.81
C LYS A 20 -11.96 -2.67 5.67
N ARG A 21 -12.74 -3.75 5.90
CA ARG A 21 -12.30 -5.15 5.72
C ARG A 21 -12.13 -5.54 4.26
N MET A 22 -12.98 -5.07 3.35
CA MET A 22 -12.81 -5.30 1.91
C MET A 22 -11.55 -4.62 1.35
N HIS A 23 -11.13 -3.52 1.97
CA HIS A 23 -9.97 -2.73 1.58
C HIS A 23 -8.67 -3.07 2.31
N SER A 24 -8.68 -4.09 3.17
CA SER A 24 -7.44 -4.60 3.80
C SER A 24 -6.57 -5.39 2.82
N PHE A 25 -7.14 -5.92 1.72
CA PHE A 25 -6.35 -6.64 0.72
C PHE A 25 -5.58 -5.66 -0.19
N PRO A 26 -4.28 -5.91 -0.44
CA PRO A 26 -3.50 -5.10 -1.35
C PRO A 26 -4.05 -5.22 -2.77
N LEU A 27 -4.30 -4.08 -3.42
CA LEU A 27 -4.77 -4.00 -4.80
C LEU A 27 -3.63 -3.50 -5.70
N ILE A 28 -3.06 -4.37 -6.51
CA ILE A 28 -2.04 -3.99 -7.50
C ILE A 28 -2.72 -3.22 -8.63
N ARG A 29 -2.35 -1.95 -8.80
CA ARG A 29 -2.88 -1.07 -9.85
C ARG A 29 -2.09 -1.17 -11.14
N HIS A 30 -0.77 -1.33 -11.02
CA HIS A 30 0.14 -1.58 -12.13
C HIS A 30 1.45 -2.17 -11.62
N THR A 31 2.05 -3.08 -12.37
CA THR A 31 3.40 -3.59 -12.10
C THR A 31 3.97 -4.26 -13.34
N ASP A 32 5.27 -4.19 -13.51
CA ASP A 32 6.04 -4.96 -14.51
C ASP A 32 7.03 -5.95 -13.86
N MET A 33 7.01 -6.07 -12.52
CA MET A 33 7.88 -6.96 -11.76
C MET A 33 7.61 -8.44 -12.10
N PRO A 34 8.66 -9.29 -12.09
CA PRO A 34 8.48 -10.73 -12.18
C PRO A 34 7.70 -11.25 -10.97
N GLU A 35 7.01 -12.39 -11.14
CA GLU A 35 6.04 -12.90 -10.16
C GLU A 35 6.59 -13.02 -8.74
N GLU A 36 7.79 -13.59 -8.59
CA GLU A 36 8.44 -13.77 -7.28
C GLU A 36 8.70 -12.42 -6.58
N MET A 37 9.33 -11.48 -7.29
CA MET A 37 9.63 -10.14 -6.76
C MET A 37 8.34 -9.36 -6.46
N ARG A 38 7.32 -9.50 -7.31
CA ARG A 38 6.03 -8.84 -7.13
C ARG A 38 5.34 -9.28 -5.83
N VAL A 39 5.29 -10.60 -5.58
CA VAL A 39 4.64 -11.14 -4.38
C VAL A 39 5.37 -10.65 -3.13
N GLU A 40 6.70 -10.74 -3.12
CA GLU A 40 7.49 -10.31 -1.96
C GLU A 40 7.41 -8.80 -1.72
N THR A 41 7.49 -7.99 -2.78
CA THR A 41 7.40 -6.53 -2.64
C THR A 41 6.02 -6.13 -2.13
N MET A 42 4.95 -6.79 -2.59
CA MET A 42 3.59 -6.57 -2.11
C MET A 42 3.46 -6.91 -0.61
N GLU A 43 3.95 -8.08 -0.17
CA GLU A 43 3.91 -8.49 1.23
C GLU A 43 4.73 -7.55 2.13
N LEU A 44 5.88 -7.10 1.65
CA LEU A 44 6.71 -6.10 2.33
C LEU A 44 5.96 -4.76 2.47
N CYS A 45 5.28 -4.30 1.41
CA CYS A 45 4.48 -3.08 1.45
C CYS A 45 3.35 -3.17 2.48
N VAL A 46 2.60 -4.28 2.49
CA VAL A 46 1.54 -4.53 3.48
C VAL A 46 2.11 -4.48 4.89
N THR A 47 3.17 -5.26 5.15
CA THR A 47 3.81 -5.33 6.46
C THR A 47 4.29 -3.96 6.96
N ALA A 48 4.92 -3.18 6.09
CA ALA A 48 5.42 -1.85 6.44
C ALA A 48 4.27 -0.87 6.72
N CYS A 49 3.21 -0.89 5.91
CA CYS A 49 2.05 -0.01 6.10
C CYS A 49 1.25 -0.36 7.37
N GLU A 50 1.12 -1.65 7.71
CA GLU A 50 0.48 -2.07 8.97
C GLU A 50 1.32 -1.66 10.18
N LYS A 51 2.65 -1.87 10.11
CA LYS A 51 3.58 -1.55 11.20
C LYS A 51 3.67 -0.06 11.48
N PHE A 52 3.61 0.77 10.44
CA PHE A 52 3.75 2.22 10.54
C PHE A 52 2.50 2.96 10.03
N ALA A 53 1.32 2.51 10.46
CA ALA A 53 0.02 3.01 9.98
C ALA A 53 -0.19 4.53 10.08
N THR A 54 0.55 5.23 10.94
CA THR A 54 0.48 6.70 11.11
C THR A 54 1.75 7.43 10.66
N ASN A 55 2.74 6.71 10.10
CA ASN A 55 4.04 7.27 9.72
C ASN A 55 4.51 6.70 8.38
N ASN A 56 4.02 7.30 7.30
CA ASN A 56 4.34 6.91 5.93
C ASN A 56 5.84 7.01 5.61
N GLU A 57 6.56 7.96 6.21
CA GLU A 57 8.01 8.10 6.02
C GLU A 57 8.77 6.88 6.54
N SER A 58 8.39 6.38 7.73
CA SER A 58 8.99 5.18 8.32
C SER A 58 8.65 3.92 7.53
N ALA A 59 7.42 3.79 7.02
CA ALA A 59 7.04 2.71 6.11
C ALA A 59 7.86 2.74 4.82
N ALA A 60 7.95 3.90 4.16
CA ALA A 60 8.70 4.07 2.92
C ALA A 60 10.19 3.75 3.11
N LYS A 61 10.78 4.19 4.22
CA LYS A 61 12.16 3.88 4.60
C LYS A 61 12.38 2.37 4.76
N MET A 62 11.49 1.68 5.48
CA MET A 62 11.60 0.23 5.67
C MET A 62 11.54 -0.54 4.36
N ILE A 63 10.61 -0.17 3.47
CA ILE A 63 10.47 -0.81 2.15
C ILE A 63 11.73 -0.57 1.34
N LYS A 64 12.16 0.69 1.22
CA LYS A 64 13.37 1.06 0.47
C LYS A 64 14.60 0.29 0.94
N GLU A 65 14.89 0.32 2.24
CA GLU A 65 16.08 -0.34 2.80
C GLU A 65 16.06 -1.86 2.58
N SER A 66 14.88 -2.47 2.64
CA SER A 66 14.72 -3.91 2.39
C SER A 66 14.92 -4.26 0.92
N MET A 67 14.37 -3.45 0.00
CA MET A 67 14.56 -3.61 -1.43
C MET A 67 16.02 -3.36 -1.85
N ASP A 68 16.64 -2.29 -1.35
CA ASP A 68 18.06 -1.97 -1.57
C ASP A 68 18.97 -3.12 -1.12
N LYS A 69 18.66 -3.72 0.04
CA LYS A 69 19.42 -4.84 0.59
C LYS A 69 19.26 -6.12 -0.25
N LYS A 70 18.07 -6.40 -0.76
CA LYS A 70 17.76 -7.67 -1.43
C LYS A 70 18.04 -7.64 -2.94
N PHE A 71 17.72 -6.54 -3.61
CA PHE A 71 17.69 -6.44 -5.07
C PHE A 71 18.69 -5.40 -5.62
N GLY A 72 19.65 -4.97 -4.81
CA GLY A 72 20.63 -3.95 -5.16
C GLY A 72 20.09 -2.54 -4.96
N SER A 73 20.99 -1.57 -4.93
CA SER A 73 20.68 -0.18 -4.53
C SER A 73 19.82 0.59 -5.55
N SER A 74 19.41 1.78 -5.12
CA SER A 74 18.71 2.80 -5.93
C SER A 74 17.20 2.58 -6.06
N TRP A 75 16.59 1.96 -5.05
CA TRP A 75 15.15 1.92 -4.89
C TRP A 75 14.59 3.23 -4.34
N HIS A 76 13.38 3.54 -4.78
CA HIS A 76 12.62 4.71 -4.39
C HIS A 76 11.21 4.26 -4.00
N VAL A 77 10.67 4.88 -2.97
CA VAL A 77 9.36 4.53 -2.42
C VAL A 77 8.60 5.81 -2.11
N VAL A 78 7.34 5.87 -2.55
CA VAL A 78 6.39 6.94 -2.23
C VAL A 78 5.13 6.30 -1.65
N ILE A 79 4.68 6.82 -0.51
CA ILE A 79 3.45 6.39 0.17
C ILE A 79 2.62 7.61 0.50
N GLY A 80 1.34 7.59 0.15
CA GLY A 80 0.42 8.68 0.47
C GLY A 80 -1.00 8.45 -0.04
N GLU A 81 -1.95 9.24 0.45
CA GLU A 81 -3.36 9.17 0.04
C GLU A 81 -3.62 9.88 -1.29
N GLY A 82 -2.72 10.78 -1.69
CA GLY A 82 -2.84 11.53 -2.94
C GLY A 82 -1.48 11.93 -3.47
N PHE A 83 -1.13 11.43 -4.65
CA PHE A 83 0.00 11.87 -5.44
C PHE A 83 -0.21 11.48 -6.91
N GLY A 84 0.46 12.20 -7.80
CA GLY A 84 0.70 11.78 -9.18
C GLY A 84 2.19 11.56 -9.38
N PHE A 85 2.56 10.67 -10.29
CA PHE A 85 3.97 10.43 -10.61
C PHE A 85 4.14 10.15 -12.10
N GLU A 86 5.25 10.62 -12.64
CA GLU A 86 5.79 10.26 -13.94
C GLU A 86 7.29 10.02 -13.71
N VAL A 87 7.76 8.78 -13.92
CA VAL A 87 9.12 8.39 -13.59
C VAL A 87 9.72 7.52 -14.67
N THR A 88 10.96 7.82 -15.03
CA THR A 88 11.83 6.88 -15.74
C THR A 88 12.38 5.88 -14.73
N HIS A 89 12.24 4.59 -15.02
CA HIS A 89 12.65 3.50 -14.14
C HIS A 89 13.26 2.35 -14.94
N GLU A 90 14.03 1.51 -14.26
CA GLU A 90 14.53 0.25 -14.82
C GLU A 90 13.36 -0.71 -15.06
N VAL A 91 13.32 -1.32 -16.25
CA VAL A 91 12.25 -2.27 -16.62
C VAL A 91 12.25 -3.46 -15.66
N LYS A 92 11.07 -4.00 -15.36
CA LYS A 92 10.81 -5.11 -14.43
C LYS A 92 11.00 -4.78 -12.95
N ASN A 93 11.00 -3.49 -12.58
CA ASN A 93 11.25 -3.05 -11.21
C ASN A 93 10.22 -2.01 -10.72
N LEU A 94 9.00 -1.95 -11.28
CA LEU A 94 7.95 -1.04 -10.84
C LEU A 94 6.77 -1.79 -10.20
N LEU A 95 6.35 -1.32 -9.02
CA LEU A 95 5.10 -1.71 -8.37
C LEU A 95 4.32 -0.47 -7.96
N TYR A 96 3.07 -0.38 -8.40
CA TYR A 96 2.09 0.58 -7.94
C TYR A 96 0.84 -0.14 -7.42
N MET A 97 0.54 0.04 -6.14
CA MET A 97 -0.56 -0.63 -5.46
C MET A 97 -1.30 0.27 -4.47
N PHE A 98 -2.49 -0.15 -4.07
CA PHE A 98 -3.28 0.45 -3.01
C PHE A 98 -3.38 -0.50 -1.81
N PHE A 99 -3.39 0.06 -0.61
CA PHE A 99 -3.58 -0.62 0.66
C PHE A 99 -4.55 0.19 1.54
N GLY A 100 -5.38 -0.48 2.34
CA GLY A 100 -6.33 0.20 3.23
C GLY A 100 -7.37 1.07 2.50
N GLY A 101 -7.56 0.85 1.19
CA GLY A 101 -8.56 1.50 0.34
C GLY A 101 -8.23 2.92 -0.10
N SER A 102 -7.32 3.60 0.60
CA SER A 102 -6.96 5.00 0.34
C SER A 102 -5.45 5.24 0.23
N LEU A 103 -4.63 4.36 0.80
CA LEU A 103 -3.18 4.55 0.82
C LEU A 103 -2.56 3.96 -0.45
N ALA A 104 -1.95 4.80 -1.27
CA ALA A 104 -1.20 4.37 -2.43
C ALA A 104 0.28 4.15 -2.08
N VAL A 105 0.88 3.11 -2.64
CA VAL A 105 2.30 2.78 -2.51
C VAL A 105 2.89 2.62 -3.91
N CYS A 106 3.93 3.38 -4.21
CA CYS A 106 4.69 3.29 -5.45
C CYS A 106 6.15 2.96 -5.11
N VAL A 107 6.67 1.86 -5.68
CA VAL A 107 8.03 1.37 -5.48
C VAL A 107 8.68 1.20 -6.85
N TRP A 108 9.85 1.80 -7.07
CA TRP A 108 10.58 1.65 -8.32
C TRP A 108 12.10 1.74 -8.15
N LYS A 109 12.83 1.24 -9.15
CA LYS A 109 14.29 1.32 -9.23
C LYS A 109 14.71 2.22 -10.40
N CYS A 110 15.71 3.09 -10.19
CA CYS A 110 16.13 4.09 -11.20
C CYS A 110 17.28 3.64 -12.12
N SER A 111 17.97 2.53 -11.84
CA SER A 111 19.10 2.04 -12.65
C SER A 111 19.44 0.58 -12.37
#